data_AF-I1Q397-F1
#
_entry.id   AF-I1Q397-F1
#
_cell.length_a   1.000
_cell.length_b   1.000
_cell.length_c   1.000
_cell.angle_alpha   90.00
_cell.angle_beta   90.00
_cell.angle_gamma   90.00
#
_symmetry.space_group_name_H-M   'P 1'
#
loop_
_entity.id
_entity.type
_entity.pdbx_description
1 polymer ?
#
loop_
_entity_poly.entity_id
_entity_poly.type
_entity_poly.pdbx_seq_one_letter_code
_entity_poly.pdbx_strand_id
1 'polypeptide(L)'
;MAIVLFVGVLLTCFLLLSSAFGNGSGRVFSTSQAGKCVGAMGGTAVCKELVNGYYIIHEKGNERTGYITNTYEVRYGFIATMDVYGFSLTPGQLVKPGDERPVFDLYCKTSDPSSPLTDPSHMDEDCPGFRPERGAYIRSGDPIPDISQPNGAKQYITLKVFKDMASGDWLVHYGFNNKHPELVGRIPLSFFKSLSYSTINMWFGGIVVTNVTFQPTPLPPPMGNGYMAVDGGNMAASMKNLQFIDEQGRAWSAENDLIGFSTNENVYTFTSIVGDQLLYGGPFRQASLGAILRTHVLYSFLLMFFFYYLFS
;
A
#
# COMPACT_ATOMS: atom_id res chain seq x y z
N MET A 1 17.35 1.13 1.09
CA MET A 1 16.41 2.24 1.31
C MET A 1 14.94 1.88 0.95
N ALA A 2 14.16 1.26 1.86
CA ALA A 2 12.88 0.63 1.56
C ALA A 2 11.55 1.15 2.14
N ILE A 3 10.63 1.63 1.30
CA ILE A 3 9.21 2.00 1.54
C ILE A 3 8.22 0.90 1.13
N VAL A 4 7.15 0.65 1.89
CA VAL A 4 6.08 -0.20 1.39
C VAL A 4 4.77 0.59 1.29
N LEU A 5 4.29 0.76 0.06
CA LEU A 5 3.04 1.41 -0.34
C LEU A 5 2.24 0.40 -1.16
N PHE A 6 0.92 0.32 -1.01
CA PHE A 6 0.14 -0.60 -1.86
C PHE A 6 -1.21 0.04 -2.19
N VAL A 7 -1.48 0.18 -3.48
CA VAL A 7 -2.85 0.41 -3.95
C VAL A 7 -3.20 -0.81 -4.79
N GLY A 8 -3.85 -1.78 -4.17
CA GLY A 8 -4.14 -3.04 -4.81
C GLY A 8 -5.61 -3.11 -5.10
N VAL A 9 -5.92 -2.97 -6.37
CA VAL A 9 -7.19 -3.46 -6.86
C VAL A 9 -7.12 -4.97 -6.84
N LEU A 10 -7.93 -5.63 -6.02
CA LEU A 10 -8.13 -7.08 -6.06
C LEU A 10 -9.07 -7.41 -7.25
N LEU A 11 -8.55 -7.15 -8.44
CA LEU A 11 -8.77 -7.99 -9.61
C LEU A 11 -8.02 -9.30 -9.31
N THR A 12 -8.06 -10.35 -10.11
CA THR A 12 -7.06 -11.42 -9.93
C THR A 12 -5.60 -10.92 -10.18
N CYS A 13 -5.39 -9.62 -10.44
CA CYS A 13 -4.11 -8.89 -10.34
C CYS A 13 -4.02 -8.09 -9.03
N PHE A 14 -2.82 -7.88 -8.51
CA PHE A 14 -2.53 -6.89 -7.48
C PHE A 14 -1.73 -5.74 -8.12
N LEU A 15 -2.25 -4.52 -8.22
CA LEU A 15 -1.32 -3.40 -8.44
C LEU A 15 -0.46 -3.24 -7.17
N LEU A 16 0.86 -3.40 -7.29
CA LEU A 16 1.80 -3.38 -6.17
C LEU A 16 2.75 -2.22 -6.33
N LEU A 17 2.59 -1.15 -5.56
CA LEU A 17 3.57 -0.07 -5.52
C LEU A 17 4.71 -0.37 -4.54
N SER A 18 5.54 -1.38 -4.83
CA SER A 18 6.74 -1.66 -4.01
C SER A 18 7.65 -0.45 -4.04
N SER A 19 7.69 0.28 -2.94
CA SER A 19 8.46 1.50 -2.88
C SER A 19 9.79 1.25 -2.14
N ALA A 20 10.27 -0.01 -2.05
CA ALA A 20 11.26 -0.41 -1.06
C ALA A 20 12.65 -0.93 -1.55
N PHE A 21 13.79 -0.38 -1.10
CA PHE A 21 15.14 -1.01 -1.10
C PHE A 21 15.69 -1.57 0.24
N GLY A 22 16.23 -2.79 0.24
CA GLY A 22 17.05 -3.30 1.35
C GLY A 22 17.65 -4.66 1.03
N ASN A 23 18.57 -5.14 1.88
CA ASN A 23 19.15 -6.48 1.78
C ASN A 23 18.14 -7.53 2.30
N GLY A 24 17.00 -7.65 1.61
CA GLY A 24 15.92 -8.57 1.93
C GLY A 24 16.17 -9.95 1.32
N SER A 25 16.24 -10.97 2.16
CA SER A 25 16.28 -12.37 1.72
C SER A 25 14.87 -12.96 1.73
N GLY A 26 14.05 -12.64 0.73
CA GLY A 26 12.71 -13.24 0.59
C GLY A 26 11.79 -12.57 -0.44
N ARG A 27 10.94 -13.37 -1.10
CA ARG A 27 9.83 -12.85 -1.93
C ARG A 27 8.76 -12.23 -1.02
N VAL A 28 8.30 -11.02 -1.33
CA VAL A 28 7.24 -10.29 -0.60
C VAL A 28 5.90 -11.05 -0.61
N PHE A 29 5.69 -11.88 -1.64
CA PHE A 29 4.49 -12.69 -1.78
C PHE A 29 4.85 -14.16 -2.04
N SER A 30 4.76 -14.97 -0.99
CA SER A 30 4.60 -16.42 -1.11
C SER A 30 3.15 -16.75 -0.74
N THR A 31 2.36 -17.21 -1.71
CA THR A 31 1.00 -17.73 -1.44
C THR A 31 1.01 -19.15 -0.87
N SER A 32 2.15 -19.61 -0.35
CA SER A 32 2.24 -20.89 0.34
C SER A 32 3.14 -20.75 1.55
N GLN A 33 2.60 -20.22 2.65
CA GLN A 33 3.12 -20.52 3.98
C GLN A 33 2.03 -20.28 5.03
N ALA A 34 1.35 -21.36 5.38
CA ALA A 34 0.47 -21.44 6.53
C ALA A 34 1.30 -21.23 7.81
N GLY A 35 1.25 -20.00 8.35
CA GLY A 35 1.75 -19.67 9.68
C GLY A 35 0.62 -19.78 10.71
N LYS A 36 0.86 -20.54 11.78
CA LYS A 36 -0.11 -20.97 12.80
C LYS A 36 -1.02 -19.87 13.36
N CYS A 37 -2.33 -20.11 13.31
CA CYS A 37 -3.33 -19.57 14.25
C CYS A 37 -4.00 -20.74 14.99
N VAL A 38 -4.15 -20.60 16.32
CA VAL A 38 -4.90 -21.52 17.20
C VAL A 38 -6.32 -21.00 17.29
N GLY A 39 -7.30 -21.79 16.84
CA GLY A 39 -8.72 -21.46 16.91
C GLY A 39 -9.49 -22.17 15.81
N ALA A 40 -10.03 -23.35 16.14
CA ALA A 40 -10.55 -24.31 15.18
C ALA A 40 -11.94 -23.93 14.64
N MET A 41 -12.10 -24.02 13.31
CA MET A 41 -13.13 -24.85 12.68
C MET A 41 -12.73 -25.09 11.21
N GLY A 42 -12.43 -26.34 10.84
CA GLY A 42 -12.28 -26.74 9.43
C GLY A 42 -10.91 -26.48 8.79
N GLY A 43 -9.83 -27.00 9.38
CA GLY A 43 -8.69 -27.56 8.62
C GLY A 43 -7.87 -26.66 7.68
N THR A 44 -8.05 -25.35 7.62
CA THR A 44 -7.19 -24.42 6.87
C THR A 44 -6.74 -23.28 7.78
N ALA A 45 -5.43 -23.20 8.02
CA ALA A 45 -4.80 -22.30 8.99
C ALA A 45 -4.68 -20.87 8.45
N VAL A 46 -5.80 -20.15 8.38
CA VAL A 46 -5.88 -18.72 8.03
C VAL A 46 -6.84 -18.04 9.01
N CYS A 47 -6.35 -17.08 9.79
CA CYS A 47 -7.20 -16.25 10.65
C CYS A 47 -8.02 -15.30 9.74
N LYS A 48 -9.35 -15.40 9.79
CA LYS A 48 -10.26 -14.53 9.03
C LYS A 48 -11.12 -13.73 10.00
N GLU A 49 -11.15 -12.42 9.83
CA GLU A 49 -12.02 -11.52 10.57
C GLU A 49 -13.11 -10.97 9.64
N LEU A 50 -14.37 -10.96 10.08
CA LEU A 50 -15.46 -10.38 9.31
C LEU A 50 -15.67 -8.93 9.75
N VAL A 51 -15.26 -7.97 8.92
CA VAL A 51 -15.49 -6.54 9.14
C VAL A 51 -16.50 -6.05 8.13
N ASN A 52 -17.69 -5.66 8.61
CA ASN A 52 -18.78 -5.13 7.77
C ASN A 52 -19.11 -6.00 6.54
N GLY A 53 -19.07 -7.33 6.69
CA GLY A 53 -19.37 -8.27 5.60
C GLY A 53 -18.16 -8.71 4.76
N TYR A 54 -16.96 -8.18 5.03
CA TYR A 54 -15.72 -8.53 4.32
C TYR A 54 -14.76 -9.37 5.18
N TYR A 55 -14.14 -10.40 4.60
CA TYR A 55 -13.14 -11.23 5.29
C TYR A 55 -11.73 -10.64 5.17
N ILE A 56 -11.22 -10.10 6.27
CA ILE A 56 -9.82 -9.71 6.40
C ILE A 56 -9.00 -10.95 6.74
N ILE A 57 -7.97 -11.22 5.94
CA ILE A 57 -7.03 -12.31 6.16
C ILE A 57 -5.87 -11.79 6.99
N HIS A 58 -5.69 -12.38 8.17
CA HIS A 58 -4.57 -12.12 9.06
C HIS A 58 -3.46 -13.14 8.79
N GLU A 59 -2.36 -12.65 8.22
CA GLU A 59 -1.14 -13.44 7.95
C GLU A 59 -0.03 -12.91 8.86
N LYS A 60 0.55 -13.78 9.68
CA LYS A 60 1.57 -13.35 10.64
C LYS A 60 2.77 -12.74 9.91
N GLY A 61 3.05 -11.47 10.20
CA GLY A 61 4.13 -10.71 9.57
C GLY A 61 3.74 -9.97 8.29
N ASN A 62 2.49 -10.07 7.85
CA ASN A 62 1.93 -9.29 6.75
C ASN A 62 0.87 -8.35 7.32
N GLU A 63 1.22 -7.07 7.42
CA GLU A 63 0.37 -6.07 8.04
C GLU A 63 -0.20 -5.14 6.97
N ARG A 64 -1.50 -4.85 7.05
CA ARG A 64 -2.25 -4.09 6.05
C ARG A 64 -3.08 -3.04 6.75
N THR A 65 -3.14 -1.85 6.17
CA THR A 65 -3.99 -0.76 6.66
C THR A 65 -4.50 0.05 5.49
N GLY A 66 -5.77 0.45 5.54
CA GLY A 66 -6.36 1.29 4.50
C GLY A 66 -7.85 1.01 4.33
N TYR A 67 -8.32 1.01 3.10
CA TYR A 67 -9.73 0.96 2.74
C TYR A 67 -10.01 -0.09 1.68
N ILE A 68 -11.11 -0.83 1.83
CA ILE A 68 -11.61 -1.78 0.83
C ILE A 68 -13.04 -1.44 0.41
N THR A 69 -13.41 -1.77 -0.82
CA THR A 69 -14.79 -1.61 -1.31
C THR A 69 -15.82 -2.32 -0.42
N ASN A 70 -16.89 -1.62 -0.08
CA ASN A 70 -17.94 -2.08 0.84
C ASN A 70 -18.95 -3.08 0.24
N THR A 71 -19.01 -3.16 -1.09
CA THR A 71 -19.98 -3.94 -1.83
C THR A 71 -19.33 -4.64 -3.03
N TYR A 72 -19.93 -5.77 -3.44
CA TYR A 72 -19.69 -6.38 -4.74
C TYR A 72 -20.47 -5.64 -5.83
N GLU A 73 -20.34 -4.31 -5.89
CA GLU A 73 -20.87 -3.56 -7.02
C GLU A 73 -19.90 -3.62 -8.21
N VAL A 74 -20.46 -3.54 -9.41
CA VAL A 74 -19.66 -3.56 -10.63
C VAL A 74 -18.97 -2.21 -10.76
N ARG A 75 -17.65 -2.22 -10.62
CA ARG A 75 -16.78 -1.06 -10.84
C ARG A 75 -15.96 -1.33 -12.10
N TYR A 76 -15.62 -0.28 -12.84
CA TYR A 76 -14.86 -0.41 -14.08
C TYR A 76 -13.46 0.20 -13.96
N GLY A 77 -13.10 0.74 -12.80
CA GLY A 77 -11.77 1.26 -12.53
C GLY A 77 -11.71 2.17 -11.32
N PHE A 78 -10.56 2.81 -11.15
CA PHE A 78 -10.32 3.84 -10.14
C PHE A 78 -9.38 4.93 -10.61
N ILE A 79 -9.41 6.02 -9.87
CA ILE A 79 -8.35 7.03 -9.80
C ILE A 79 -7.93 7.15 -8.33
N ALA A 80 -6.62 7.22 -8.08
CA ALA A 80 -6.08 7.51 -6.76
C ALA A 80 -4.77 8.27 -6.88
N THR A 81 -4.60 9.30 -6.06
CA THR A 81 -3.35 10.04 -5.90
C THR A 81 -2.74 9.73 -4.54
N MET A 82 -1.45 9.45 -4.48
CA MET A 82 -0.79 9.07 -3.24
C MET A 82 0.59 9.69 -3.13
N ASP A 83 0.95 10.02 -1.90
CA ASP A 83 2.29 10.46 -1.55
C ASP A 83 3.26 9.26 -1.61
N VAL A 84 4.51 9.48 -2.04
CA VAL A 84 5.55 8.44 -2.10
C VAL A 84 6.69 8.80 -1.13
N TYR A 85 7.21 7.90 -0.28
CA TYR A 85 8.14 8.28 0.81
C TYR A 85 9.25 7.28 1.14
N GLY A 86 10.53 7.59 0.94
CA GLY A 86 11.72 6.72 1.19
C GLY A 86 11.95 6.24 2.64
N PHE A 87 12.25 4.95 2.86
CA PHE A 87 12.77 4.45 4.16
C PHE A 87 14.07 3.70 4.01
N SER A 88 14.65 3.15 5.06
CA SER A 88 15.71 2.14 4.98
C SER A 88 15.29 0.97 5.84
N LEU A 89 15.09 -0.19 5.22
CA LEU A 89 14.69 -1.37 5.97
C LEU A 89 15.88 -2.02 6.67
N THR A 90 15.57 -2.55 7.84
CA THR A 90 16.47 -3.33 8.68
C THR A 90 16.34 -4.82 8.35
N PRO A 91 17.35 -5.64 8.71
CA PRO A 91 17.29 -7.08 8.50
C PRO A 91 16.00 -7.70 9.04
N GLY A 92 15.38 -8.56 8.22
CA GLY A 92 14.11 -9.20 8.52
C GLY A 92 12.86 -8.40 8.17
N GLN A 93 12.98 -7.13 7.76
CA GLN A 93 11.90 -6.42 7.06
C GLN A 93 12.05 -6.70 5.55
N LEU A 94 10.95 -7.08 4.88
CA LEU A 94 11.00 -7.66 3.55
C LEU A 94 10.61 -6.66 2.45
N VAL A 95 11.36 -6.71 1.35
CA VAL A 95 11.01 -6.14 0.05
C VAL A 95 11.51 -7.05 -1.07
N LYS A 96 10.98 -6.86 -2.28
CA LYS A 96 11.45 -7.41 -3.52
C LYS A 96 12.97 -7.20 -3.67
N PRO A 97 13.73 -8.28 -3.91
CA PRO A 97 15.17 -8.19 -4.13
C PRO A 97 15.49 -7.35 -5.36
N GLY A 98 16.55 -6.53 -5.28
CA GLY A 98 17.04 -5.73 -6.41
C GLY A 98 16.42 -4.34 -6.54
N ASP A 99 15.33 -4.05 -5.85
CA ASP A 99 14.80 -2.69 -5.75
C ASP A 99 15.83 -1.85 -4.99
N GLU A 100 16.53 -0.91 -5.63
CA GLU A 100 17.49 0.00 -4.97
C GLU A 100 16.89 1.35 -4.56
N ARG A 101 15.68 1.60 -5.04
CA ARG A 101 14.91 2.81 -4.84
C ARG A 101 13.43 2.46 -4.82
N PRO A 102 12.56 3.42 -4.50
CA PRO A 102 11.13 3.28 -4.68
C PRO A 102 10.78 3.02 -6.14
N VAL A 103 9.98 1.99 -6.40
CA VAL A 103 9.68 1.51 -7.76
C VAL A 103 8.18 1.56 -8.03
N PHE A 104 7.81 1.83 -9.28
CA PHE A 104 6.46 1.60 -9.76
C PHE A 104 6.36 0.15 -10.23
N ASP A 105 5.69 -0.71 -9.46
CA ASP A 105 5.51 -2.11 -9.81
C ASP A 105 4.03 -2.42 -10.13
N LEU A 106 3.84 -3.40 -11.00
CA LEU A 106 2.56 -4.01 -11.31
C LEU A 106 2.68 -5.50 -11.04
N TYR A 107 1.67 -6.07 -10.40
CA TYR A 107 1.64 -7.51 -10.16
C TYR A 107 0.36 -8.14 -10.65
N CYS A 108 0.49 -9.21 -11.41
CA CYS A 108 -0.66 -9.78 -12.09
C CYS A 108 -0.64 -11.28 -12.04
N LYS A 109 -1.77 -11.86 -11.60
CA LYS A 109 -1.96 -13.30 -11.62
C LYS A 109 -3.16 -13.65 -12.49
N THR A 110 -2.96 -14.63 -13.35
CA THR A 110 -4.07 -15.31 -14.01
C THR A 110 -4.76 -16.22 -12.98
N SER A 111 -6.09 -16.35 -13.09
CA SER A 111 -6.86 -17.34 -12.33
C SER A 111 -6.53 -18.79 -12.73
N ASP A 112 -5.83 -18.96 -13.86
CA ASP A 112 -5.45 -20.23 -14.44
C ASP A 112 -3.92 -20.30 -14.60
N PRO A 113 -3.19 -20.98 -13.69
CA PRO A 113 -1.72 -21.09 -13.73
C PRO A 113 -1.20 -21.92 -14.92
N SER A 114 -2.09 -22.55 -15.70
CA SER A 114 -1.73 -23.36 -16.86
C SER A 114 -1.76 -22.61 -18.20
N SER A 115 -2.20 -21.34 -18.20
CA SER A 115 -2.29 -20.55 -19.43
C SER A 115 -0.89 -20.13 -19.92
N PRO A 116 -0.46 -20.51 -21.13
CA PRO A 116 0.83 -20.09 -21.66
C PRO A 116 0.81 -18.58 -21.91
N LEU A 117 1.83 -17.89 -21.37
CA LEU A 117 2.11 -16.49 -21.65
C LEU A 117 2.68 -16.40 -23.07
N THR A 118 2.01 -15.67 -23.95
CA THR A 118 2.18 -15.82 -25.41
C THR A 118 3.31 -14.99 -26.03
N ASP A 119 4.12 -14.26 -25.26
CA ASP A 119 5.28 -13.55 -25.81
C ASP A 119 6.35 -13.23 -24.75
N PRO A 120 7.49 -13.93 -24.73
CA PRO A 120 8.55 -13.71 -23.75
C PRO A 120 9.34 -12.40 -23.93
N SER A 121 9.19 -11.70 -25.06
CA SER A 121 9.93 -10.48 -25.36
C SER A 121 9.34 -9.20 -24.73
N HIS A 122 8.17 -9.32 -24.08
CA HIS A 122 7.40 -8.20 -23.52
C HIS A 122 6.81 -8.50 -22.13
N MET A 123 7.41 -9.42 -21.36
CA MET A 123 6.90 -9.77 -20.04
C MET A 123 7.55 -8.92 -18.95
N ASP A 124 6.71 -8.26 -18.17
CA ASP A 124 7.05 -7.91 -16.80
C ASP A 124 7.04 -9.20 -15.98
N GLU A 125 8.13 -9.49 -15.26
CA GLU A 125 8.30 -10.72 -14.48
C GLU A 125 7.23 -10.85 -13.37
N ASP A 126 6.74 -9.73 -12.84
CA ASP A 126 5.76 -9.67 -11.77
C ASP A 126 4.32 -9.49 -12.29
N CYS A 127 4.16 -8.90 -13.47
CA CYS A 127 2.90 -8.86 -14.20
C CYS A 127 3.04 -9.37 -15.65
N PRO A 128 3.03 -10.69 -15.87
CA PRO A 128 3.25 -11.24 -17.22
C PRO A 128 2.17 -10.87 -18.24
N GLY A 129 1.02 -10.37 -17.78
CA GLY A 129 -0.06 -9.86 -18.63
C GLY A 129 0.08 -8.40 -19.03
N PHE A 130 0.97 -7.63 -18.40
CA PHE A 130 1.12 -6.21 -18.70
C PHE A 130 1.93 -6.02 -19.97
N ARG A 131 1.38 -5.19 -20.87
CA ARG A 131 2.02 -4.75 -22.10
C ARG A 131 2.31 -3.27 -21.98
N PRO A 132 3.58 -2.86 -21.79
CA PRO A 132 3.95 -1.46 -21.74
C PRO A 132 3.57 -0.73 -23.02
N GLU A 133 3.11 0.52 -22.89
CA GLU A 133 2.81 1.39 -24.02
C GLU A 133 4.11 1.89 -24.68
N ARG A 134 4.13 2.00 -26.02
CA ARG A 134 5.35 2.39 -26.73
C ARG A 134 5.69 3.85 -26.41
N GLY A 135 6.90 4.08 -25.91
CA GLY A 135 7.35 5.42 -25.55
C GLY A 135 6.82 5.93 -24.21
N ALA A 136 6.17 5.07 -23.41
CA ALA A 136 5.81 5.41 -22.03
C ALA A 136 7.05 5.86 -21.25
N TYR A 137 6.91 6.96 -20.50
CA TYR A 137 8.01 7.57 -19.74
C TYR A 137 8.41 6.78 -18.49
N ILE A 138 7.55 5.85 -18.07
CA ILE A 138 7.78 4.93 -16.96
C ILE A 138 7.16 3.58 -17.30
N ARG A 139 7.82 2.51 -16.84
CA ARG A 139 7.36 1.13 -16.95
C ARG A 139 7.26 0.53 -15.56
N SER A 140 6.53 -0.57 -15.46
CA SER A 140 6.59 -1.40 -14.26
C SER A 140 8.02 -1.88 -14.03
N GLY A 141 8.49 -1.84 -12.79
CA GLY A 141 9.89 -2.07 -12.40
C GLY A 141 10.78 -0.82 -12.44
N ASP A 142 10.32 0.30 -13.03
CA ASP A 142 11.13 1.52 -13.09
C ASP A 142 11.12 2.28 -11.74
N PRO A 143 12.25 2.90 -11.34
CA PRO A 143 12.28 3.77 -10.18
C PRO A 143 11.32 4.96 -10.33
N ILE A 144 10.62 5.27 -9.24
CA ILE A 144 9.82 6.49 -9.14
C ILE A 144 10.78 7.70 -9.21
N PRO A 145 10.49 8.73 -10.02
CA PRO A 145 11.46 9.80 -10.31
C PRO A 145 11.99 10.54 -9.07
N ASP A 146 11.13 10.80 -8.09
CA ASP A 146 11.50 11.43 -6.83
C ASP A 146 10.52 11.03 -5.71
N ILE A 147 10.91 11.25 -4.46
CA ILE A 147 10.15 10.91 -3.26
C ILE A 147 9.92 12.10 -2.34
N SER A 148 8.83 12.02 -1.57
CA SER A 148 8.46 12.97 -0.54
C SER A 148 9.44 12.93 0.63
N GLN A 149 9.60 14.09 1.26
CA GLN A 149 10.32 14.23 2.52
C GLN A 149 9.32 14.32 3.68
N PRO A 150 9.53 13.59 4.80
CA PRO A 150 8.73 13.79 6.02
C PRO A 150 8.81 15.26 6.46
N ASN A 151 7.68 15.97 6.44
CA ASN A 151 7.57 17.42 6.69
C ASN A 151 8.25 18.35 5.65
N GLY A 152 8.51 17.85 4.44
CA GLY A 152 9.08 18.64 3.36
C GLY A 152 8.23 18.62 2.10
N ALA A 153 8.89 18.78 0.95
CA ALA A 153 8.24 18.68 -0.34
C ALA A 153 7.60 17.29 -0.50
N LYS A 154 6.32 17.26 -0.90
CA LYS A 154 5.59 16.04 -1.21
C LYS A 154 5.67 15.75 -2.70
N GLN A 155 5.96 14.50 -3.03
CA GLN A 155 5.89 13.95 -4.37
C GLN A 155 4.69 13.02 -4.46
N TYR A 156 3.99 13.09 -5.59
CA TYR A 156 2.75 12.38 -5.80
C TYR A 156 2.81 11.49 -7.04
N ILE A 157 2.24 10.30 -6.92
CA ILE A 157 1.85 9.48 -8.06
C ILE A 157 0.34 9.46 -8.15
N THR A 158 -0.18 9.60 -9.36
CA THR A 158 -1.60 9.44 -9.66
C THR A 158 -1.76 8.24 -10.57
N LEU A 159 -2.52 7.25 -10.12
CA LEU A 159 -2.90 6.10 -10.92
C LEU A 159 -4.32 6.27 -11.41
N LYS A 160 -4.54 6.00 -12.68
CA LYS A 160 -5.86 5.79 -13.26
C LYS A 160 -5.86 4.44 -13.95
N VAL A 161 -6.62 3.49 -13.43
CA VAL A 161 -6.73 2.14 -13.99
C VAL A 161 -8.18 1.85 -14.27
N PHE A 162 -8.50 1.51 -15.51
CA PHE A 162 -9.88 1.24 -15.90
C PHE A 162 -9.97 0.28 -17.07
N LYS A 163 -11.11 -0.39 -17.18
CA LYS A 163 -11.46 -1.24 -18.31
C LYS A 163 -11.91 -0.36 -19.47
N ASP A 164 -11.21 -0.44 -20.59
CA ASP A 164 -11.66 0.13 -21.84
C ASP A 164 -12.76 -0.74 -22.45
N MET A 165 -13.94 -0.16 -22.68
CA MET A 165 -15.08 -0.93 -23.18
C MET A 165 -15.00 -1.25 -24.66
N ALA A 166 -14.15 -0.55 -25.43
CA ALA A 166 -13.95 -0.83 -26.85
C ALA A 166 -13.10 -2.09 -27.07
N SER A 167 -11.97 -2.21 -26.37
CA SER A 167 -11.06 -3.36 -26.46
C SER A 167 -11.33 -4.45 -25.42
N GLY A 168 -11.93 -4.08 -24.29
CA GLY A 168 -12.02 -4.92 -23.09
C GLY A 168 -10.74 -4.95 -22.25
N ASP A 169 -9.67 -4.30 -22.69
CA ASP A 169 -8.39 -4.26 -21.99
C ASP A 169 -8.46 -3.38 -20.75
N TRP A 170 -7.64 -3.70 -19.76
CA TRP A 170 -7.40 -2.83 -18.61
C TRP A 170 -6.28 -1.85 -18.93
N LEU A 171 -6.60 -0.56 -19.01
CA LEU A 171 -5.63 0.49 -19.27
C LEU A 171 -5.04 1.01 -17.95
N VAL A 172 -3.72 1.11 -17.89
CA VAL A 172 -2.99 1.65 -16.74
C VAL A 172 -2.40 2.99 -17.14
N HIS A 173 -2.82 4.05 -16.46
CA HIS A 173 -2.28 5.39 -16.61
C HIS A 173 -1.54 5.80 -15.35
N TYR A 174 -0.41 6.47 -15.54
CA TYR A 174 0.44 6.93 -14.46
C TYR A 174 0.81 8.41 -14.66
N GLY A 175 0.63 9.19 -13.60
CA GLY A 175 1.00 10.60 -13.54
C GLY A 175 1.96 10.85 -12.37
N PHE A 176 2.97 11.67 -12.58
CA PHE A 176 3.90 12.12 -11.54
C PHE A 176 3.76 13.62 -11.31
N ASN A 177 3.54 14.04 -10.07
CA ASN A 177 3.43 15.44 -9.63
C ASN A 177 2.52 16.34 -10.47
N ASN A 178 1.20 16.26 -10.25
CA ASN A 178 0.17 17.09 -10.90
C ASN A 178 0.16 17.02 -12.44
N LYS A 179 0.99 16.19 -13.06
CA LYS A 179 0.84 15.82 -14.46
C LYS A 179 -0.38 14.92 -14.60
N HIS A 180 -1.17 15.18 -15.64
CA HIS A 180 -2.27 14.30 -16.00
C HIS A 180 -1.74 12.88 -16.22
N PRO A 181 -2.41 11.84 -15.67
CA PRO A 181 -1.99 10.46 -15.87
C PRO A 181 -2.01 10.10 -17.37
N GLU A 182 -0.85 9.69 -17.89
CA GLU A 182 -0.69 9.25 -19.27
C GLU A 182 -0.72 7.73 -19.35
N LEU A 183 -1.16 7.18 -20.48
CA LEU A 183 -1.20 5.74 -20.70
C LEU A 183 0.22 5.16 -20.66
N VAL A 184 0.50 4.27 -19.71
CA VAL A 184 1.80 3.60 -19.57
C VAL A 184 1.77 2.15 -19.99
N GLY A 185 0.59 1.57 -20.14
CA GLY A 185 0.42 0.25 -20.70
C GLY A 185 -0.98 -0.30 -20.49
N ARG A 186 -1.15 -1.58 -20.85
CA ARG A 186 -2.43 -2.27 -20.80
C ARG A 186 -2.27 -3.72 -20.38
N ILE A 187 -3.30 -4.26 -19.73
CA ILE A 187 -3.41 -5.69 -19.45
C ILE A 187 -4.56 -6.22 -20.34
N PRO A 188 -4.28 -7.10 -21.32
CA PRO A 188 -5.29 -7.56 -22.27
C PRO A 188 -6.47 -8.25 -21.61
N LEU A 189 -7.67 -8.12 -22.19
CA LEU A 189 -8.87 -8.85 -21.74
C LEU A 189 -8.61 -10.36 -21.62
N SER A 190 -7.87 -10.93 -22.58
CA SER A 190 -7.54 -12.36 -22.64
C SER A 190 -6.73 -12.85 -21.45
N PHE A 191 -6.06 -11.95 -20.72
CA PHE A 191 -5.34 -12.28 -19.50
C PHE A 191 -6.30 -12.63 -18.35
N PHE A 192 -7.54 -12.13 -18.40
CA PHE A 192 -8.55 -12.35 -17.38
C PHE A 192 -9.73 -13.16 -17.89
N LYS A 193 -9.68 -14.49 -17.75
CA LYS A 193 -10.80 -15.37 -18.14
C LYS A 193 -12.12 -15.08 -17.38
N SER A 194 -12.05 -14.56 -16.15
CA SER A 194 -13.22 -14.33 -15.28
C SER A 194 -13.64 -12.86 -15.10
N LEU A 195 -12.77 -11.89 -15.39
CA LEU A 195 -13.06 -10.44 -15.24
C LEU A 195 -13.67 -9.82 -16.49
N SER A 196 -13.98 -10.64 -17.50
CA SER A 196 -14.83 -10.20 -18.60
C SER A 196 -16.22 -9.79 -18.10
N TYR A 197 -16.69 -10.28 -16.94
CA TYR A 197 -18.09 -10.13 -16.47
C TYR A 197 -18.34 -9.83 -14.98
N SER A 198 -17.35 -9.57 -14.10
CA SER A 198 -17.64 -9.47 -12.65
C SER A 198 -16.98 -8.33 -11.87
N THR A 199 -17.65 -8.05 -10.75
CA THR A 199 -17.37 -7.13 -9.64
C THR A 199 -15.91 -7.13 -9.20
N ILE A 200 -15.39 -5.94 -8.89
CA ILE A 200 -13.98 -5.73 -8.57
C ILE A 200 -13.89 -5.29 -7.11
N ASN A 201 -13.14 -6.05 -6.33
CA ASN A 201 -12.77 -5.61 -4.99
C ASN A 201 -11.55 -4.70 -5.11
N MET A 202 -11.60 -3.53 -4.49
CA MET A 202 -10.50 -2.57 -4.58
C MET A 202 -10.00 -2.23 -3.20
N TRP A 203 -8.69 -2.21 -3.02
CA TRP A 203 -8.04 -1.83 -1.79
C TRP A 203 -7.05 -0.69 -1.98
N PHE A 204 -7.10 0.26 -1.07
CA PHE A 204 -6.29 1.46 -1.05
C PHE A 204 -5.59 1.55 0.31
N GLY A 205 -4.26 1.45 0.38
CA GLY A 205 -3.60 1.48 1.68
C GLY A 205 -2.08 1.29 1.70
N GLY A 206 -1.59 0.74 2.80
CA GLY A 206 -0.22 0.32 2.97
C GLY A 206 -0.17 -1.13 3.40
N ILE A 207 0.71 -1.90 2.77
CA ILE A 207 1.09 -3.24 3.22
C ILE A 207 2.51 -3.15 3.73
N VAL A 208 2.88 -3.93 4.72
CA VAL A 208 4.29 -4.14 5.10
C VAL A 208 4.49 -5.61 5.41
N VAL A 209 5.68 -6.12 5.12
CA VAL A 209 5.99 -7.54 5.32
C VAL A 209 7.26 -7.69 6.16
N THR A 210 7.20 -8.60 7.14
CA THR A 210 8.31 -8.98 8.00
C THR A 210 8.53 -10.48 7.97
N ASN A 211 9.80 -10.88 8.01
CA ASN A 211 10.18 -12.25 8.29
C ASN A 211 10.06 -12.52 9.79
N VAL A 212 8.95 -13.12 10.18
CA VAL A 212 8.63 -13.45 11.58
C VAL A 212 9.55 -14.51 12.21
N THR A 213 10.39 -15.17 11.40
CA THR A 213 11.37 -16.16 11.87
C THR A 213 12.77 -15.56 12.05
N PHE A 214 12.99 -14.32 11.57
CA PHE A 214 14.27 -13.63 11.73
C PHE A 214 14.55 -13.32 13.21
N GLN A 215 15.81 -13.47 13.64
CA GLN A 215 16.24 -13.23 15.01
C GLN A 215 17.41 -12.24 15.05
N PRO A 216 17.37 -11.22 15.94
CA PRO A 216 16.25 -10.87 16.83
C PRO A 216 15.00 -10.47 16.05
N THR A 217 13.81 -10.53 16.69
CA THR A 217 12.55 -10.15 16.04
C THR A 217 12.68 -8.76 15.40
N PRO A 218 12.39 -8.63 14.08
CA PRO A 218 12.52 -7.35 13.39
C PRO A 218 11.59 -6.30 13.98
N LEU A 219 12.02 -5.03 13.94
CA LEU A 219 11.13 -3.91 14.24
C LEU A 219 10.00 -3.85 13.19
N PRO A 220 8.80 -3.35 13.54
CA PRO A 220 7.74 -3.12 12.57
C PRO A 220 8.22 -2.19 11.43
N PRO A 221 8.04 -2.57 10.14
CA PRO A 221 8.45 -1.75 9.02
C PRO A 221 7.64 -0.46 8.94
N PRO A 222 8.23 0.65 8.49
CA PRO A 222 7.47 1.86 8.23
C PRO A 222 6.50 1.66 7.06
N MET A 223 5.24 2.06 7.27
CA MET A 223 4.17 2.10 6.28
C MET A 223 3.83 3.56 5.96
N GLY A 224 3.56 3.86 4.68
CA GLY A 224 3.30 5.23 4.26
C GLY A 224 4.56 6.08 4.47
N ASN A 225 4.52 7.05 5.36
CA ASN A 225 5.70 7.83 5.78
C ASN A 225 6.17 7.49 7.20
N GLY A 226 5.79 6.33 7.71
CA GLY A 226 6.18 5.86 9.02
C GLY A 226 5.37 6.45 10.17
N TYR A 227 4.65 7.57 9.98
CA TYR A 227 3.85 8.17 11.05
C TYR A 227 2.45 7.57 11.12
N MET A 228 2.02 7.26 12.34
CA MET A 228 0.66 6.87 12.63
C MET A 228 -0.30 8.05 12.37
N ALA A 229 -1.47 7.76 11.82
CA ALA A 229 -2.53 8.71 11.55
C ALA A 229 -3.40 8.96 12.80
N VAL A 230 -2.75 9.25 13.93
CA VAL A 230 -3.35 9.55 15.24
C VAL A 230 -3.30 11.05 15.53
N ASP A 231 -4.11 11.54 16.47
CA ASP A 231 -4.09 12.93 16.98
C ASP A 231 -4.14 14.02 15.89
N GLY A 232 -4.99 13.83 14.88
CA GLY A 232 -5.17 14.77 13.77
C GLY A 232 -4.27 14.50 12.55
N GLY A 233 -3.38 13.51 12.61
CA GLY A 233 -2.78 12.87 11.44
C GLY A 233 -1.89 13.76 10.56
N ASN A 234 -1.59 14.99 10.97
CA ASN A 234 -0.97 16.02 10.11
C ASN A 234 0.37 15.60 9.46
N MET A 235 1.05 14.62 10.05
CA MET A 235 2.31 14.09 9.52
C MET A 235 2.19 12.71 8.89
N ALA A 236 1.02 12.07 8.82
CA ALA A 236 0.87 10.76 8.19
C ALA A 236 0.84 10.88 6.65
N ALA A 237 1.09 9.77 5.95
CA ALA A 237 1.01 9.74 4.50
C ALA A 237 -0.45 9.89 4.05
N SER A 238 -0.66 10.57 2.91
CA SER A 238 -2.00 10.74 2.33
C SER A 238 -2.23 9.90 1.08
N MET A 239 -3.48 9.46 0.95
CA MET A 239 -4.09 9.05 -0.30
C MET A 239 -5.28 9.97 -0.54
N LYS A 240 -5.39 10.57 -1.73
CA LYS A 240 -6.39 11.58 -2.10
C LYS A 240 -6.93 11.34 -3.50
N ASN A 241 -7.97 12.09 -3.87
CA ASN A 241 -8.66 11.92 -5.16
C ASN A 241 -9.09 10.47 -5.39
N LEU A 242 -9.57 9.81 -4.33
CA LEU A 242 -10.11 8.47 -4.44
C LEU A 242 -11.41 8.52 -5.23
N GLN A 243 -11.40 7.94 -6.42
CA GLN A 243 -12.57 7.92 -7.30
C GLN A 243 -12.74 6.53 -7.92
N PHE A 244 -13.98 6.14 -8.14
CA PHE A 244 -14.31 4.99 -8.97
C PHE A 244 -14.64 5.42 -10.38
N ILE A 245 -14.43 4.52 -11.33
CA ILE A 245 -14.75 4.72 -12.74
C ILE A 245 -15.91 3.80 -13.11
N ASP A 246 -16.92 4.36 -13.75
CA ASP A 246 -18.06 3.64 -14.30
C ASP A 246 -17.79 3.09 -15.72
N GLU A 247 -18.74 2.33 -16.26
CA GLU A 247 -18.66 1.73 -17.59
C GLU A 247 -18.45 2.76 -18.72
N GLN A 248 -18.94 3.98 -18.52
CA GLN A 248 -18.80 5.08 -19.49
C GLN A 248 -17.47 5.83 -19.32
N GLY A 249 -16.60 5.38 -18.42
CA GLY A 249 -15.31 6.02 -18.13
C GLY A 249 -15.42 7.28 -17.26
N ARG A 250 -16.58 7.53 -16.65
CA ARG A 250 -16.81 8.69 -15.78
C ARG A 250 -16.34 8.39 -14.37
N ALA A 251 -15.64 9.34 -13.77
CA ALA A 251 -15.13 9.22 -12.41
C ALA A 251 -16.10 9.83 -11.39
N TRP A 252 -16.25 9.19 -10.23
CA TRP A 252 -17.07 9.67 -9.12
C TRP A 252 -16.43 9.33 -7.77
N SER A 253 -16.72 10.12 -6.74
CA SER A 253 -16.12 10.05 -5.40
C SER A 253 -16.25 8.66 -4.77
N ALA A 254 -15.16 8.12 -4.22
CA ALA A 254 -15.15 6.80 -3.59
C ALA A 254 -15.53 6.81 -2.10
N GLU A 255 -15.74 8.00 -1.51
CA GLU A 255 -15.82 8.23 -0.06
C GLU A 255 -16.83 7.33 0.67
N ASN A 256 -18.02 7.14 0.10
CA ASN A 256 -19.11 6.40 0.76
C ASN A 256 -19.09 4.89 0.52
N ASP A 257 -18.18 4.42 -0.35
CA ASP A 257 -18.18 3.04 -0.84
C ASP A 257 -16.97 2.23 -0.37
N LEU A 258 -16.30 2.72 0.67
CA LEU A 258 -15.08 2.18 1.21
C LEU A 258 -15.22 1.89 2.72
N ILE A 259 -14.76 0.73 3.16
CA ILE A 259 -14.66 0.29 4.55
C ILE A 259 -13.18 0.33 4.95
N GLY A 260 -12.89 1.07 6.02
CA GLY A 260 -11.55 1.15 6.59
C GLY A 260 -11.21 -0.09 7.41
N PHE A 261 -9.94 -0.51 7.38
CA PHE A 261 -9.43 -1.56 8.25
C PHE A 261 -7.92 -1.43 8.53
N SER A 262 -7.49 -2.07 9.62
CA SER A 262 -6.09 -2.35 9.91
C SER A 262 -5.95 -3.75 10.50
N THR A 263 -4.98 -4.53 10.05
CA THR A 263 -4.67 -5.84 10.66
C THR A 263 -3.97 -5.70 12.00
N ASN A 264 -3.40 -4.51 12.28
CA ASN A 264 -2.73 -4.20 13.53
C ASN A 264 -2.86 -2.70 13.85
N GLU A 265 -4.04 -2.33 14.34
CA GLU A 265 -4.44 -0.95 14.66
C GLU A 265 -3.55 -0.25 15.70
N ASN A 266 -2.84 -1.02 16.53
CA ASN A 266 -1.92 -0.47 17.52
C ASN A 266 -0.63 0.09 16.90
N VAL A 267 -0.28 -0.41 15.71
CA VAL A 267 0.98 -0.13 15.01
C VAL A 267 0.72 0.66 13.74
N TYR A 268 -0.28 0.30 12.95
CA TYR A 268 -0.63 0.94 11.68
C TYR A 268 -2.06 1.45 11.74
N THR A 269 -2.23 2.74 11.46
CA THR A 269 -3.49 3.46 11.65
C THR A 269 -3.89 4.19 10.39
N PHE A 270 -5.18 4.53 10.32
CA PHE A 270 -5.77 5.29 9.24
C PHE A 270 -6.83 6.25 9.79
N THR A 271 -7.13 7.34 9.07
CA THR A 271 -8.26 8.22 9.36
C THR A 271 -9.46 7.87 8.49
N SER A 272 -10.66 8.25 8.94
CA SER A 272 -11.84 8.37 8.08
C SER A 272 -11.52 9.15 6.79
N ILE A 273 -12.19 8.78 5.70
CA ILE A 273 -12.12 9.54 4.45
C ILE A 273 -12.90 10.83 4.63
N VAL A 274 -12.30 11.96 4.24
CA VAL A 274 -12.94 13.27 4.19
C VAL A 274 -12.51 13.95 2.90
N GLY A 275 -13.45 14.26 2.01
CA GLY A 275 -13.16 14.91 0.73
C GLY A 275 -12.30 14.05 -0.18
N ASP A 276 -12.64 12.76 -0.30
CA ASP A 276 -11.89 11.76 -1.08
C ASP A 276 -10.42 11.59 -0.64
N GLN A 277 -10.08 11.96 0.60
CA GLN A 277 -8.74 11.84 1.18
C GLN A 277 -8.75 11.03 2.48
N LEU A 278 -7.79 10.13 2.61
CA LEU A 278 -7.43 9.47 3.87
C LEU A 278 -5.96 9.70 4.22
N LEU A 279 -5.67 9.55 5.51
CA LEU A 279 -4.32 9.48 6.04
C LEU A 279 -4.06 8.08 6.57
N TYR A 280 -2.85 7.55 6.40
CA TYR A 280 -2.47 6.23 6.89
C TYR A 280 -0.96 6.14 7.16
N GLY A 281 -0.57 5.22 8.03
CA GLY A 281 0.84 4.92 8.28
C GLY A 281 1.11 4.37 9.68
N GLY A 282 2.40 4.28 10.01
CA GLY A 282 2.94 3.71 11.25
C GLY A 282 4.33 3.13 11.02
N PRO A 283 5.09 2.77 12.06
CA PRO A 283 4.67 2.64 13.47
C PRO A 283 4.93 3.87 14.36
N PHE A 284 5.51 4.94 13.83
CA PHE A 284 5.96 6.08 14.64
C PHE A 284 4.79 6.93 15.11
N ARG A 285 4.65 7.12 16.42
CA ARG A 285 3.74 8.12 16.99
C ARG A 285 4.44 9.47 17.04
N GLN A 286 3.71 10.52 16.70
CA GLN A 286 4.16 11.88 16.98
C GLN A 286 4.25 12.06 18.51
N ALA A 287 5.35 12.65 18.99
CA ALA A 287 5.38 13.12 20.37
C ALA A 287 4.36 14.25 20.51
N SER A 288 3.35 14.07 21.36
CA SER A 288 2.40 15.14 21.66
C SER A 288 3.16 16.31 22.28
N LEU A 289 2.78 17.56 21.94
CA LEU A 289 3.36 18.76 22.59
C LEU A 289 3.29 18.68 24.13
N GLY A 290 2.29 17.98 24.68
CA GLY A 290 2.15 17.72 26.11
C GLY A 290 3.22 16.79 26.70
N ALA A 291 3.75 15.83 25.93
CA ALA A 291 4.85 14.97 26.37
C ALA A 291 6.17 15.74 26.42
N ILE A 292 6.41 16.63 25.45
CA ILE A 292 7.58 17.51 25.40
C ILE A 292 7.54 18.55 26.53
N LEU A 293 6.37 19.14 26.81
CA LEU A 293 6.23 20.03 27.97
C LEU A 293 6.45 19.28 29.30
N ARG A 294 5.93 18.05 29.45
CA ARG A 294 6.13 17.26 30.68
C ARG A 294 7.60 16.94 30.94
N THR A 295 8.36 16.57 29.91
CA THR A 295 9.79 16.28 30.07
C THR A 295 10.58 17.54 30.40
N HIS A 296 10.28 18.69 29.77
CA HIS A 296 10.90 19.96 30.12
C HIS A 296 10.57 20.42 31.55
N VAL A 297 9.33 20.24 32.01
CA VAL A 297 8.92 20.54 33.38
C VAL A 297 9.63 19.63 34.38
N LEU A 298 9.69 18.32 34.13
CA LEU A 298 10.42 17.37 34.98
C LEU A 298 11.93 17.67 35.05
N TYR A 299 12.56 17.96 33.91
CA TYR A 299 13.96 18.37 33.87
C TYR A 299 14.19 19.69 34.62
N SER A 300 13.29 20.66 34.50
CA SER A 300 13.38 21.94 35.21
C SER A 300 13.23 21.75 36.73
N PHE A 301 12.32 20.89 37.18
CA PHE A 301 12.18 20.54 38.60
C PHE A 301 13.41 19.81 39.14
N LEU A 302 13.95 18.83 38.39
CA LEU A 302 15.17 18.12 38.78
C LEU A 302 16.38 19.06 38.85
N LEU A 303 16.52 20.00 37.91
CA LEU A 303 17.55 21.03 37.94
C LEU A 303 17.42 21.90 39.19
N MET A 304 16.20 22.34 39.52
CA MET A 304 15.96 23.16 40.72
C MET A 304 16.30 22.41 42.01
N PHE A 305 15.98 21.12 42.12
CA PHE A 305 16.37 20.29 43.25
C PHE A 305 17.89 20.10 43.33
N PHE A 306 18.57 19.92 42.20
CA PHE A 306 20.03 19.81 42.15
C PHE A 306 20.72 21.10 42.63
N PHE A 307 20.22 22.27 42.20
CA PHE A 307 20.70 23.57 42.68
C PHE A 307 20.39 23.79 44.16
N TYR A 308 19.20 23.41 44.64
CA TYR A 308 18.86 23.53 46.05
C TYR A 308 19.81 22.73 46.97
N TYR A 309 20.19 21.52 46.55
CA TYR A 309 21.11 20.65 47.31
C TYR A 309 22.59 21.03 47.20
N LEU A 310 23.02 21.71 46.13
CA LEU A 310 24.40 22.16 45.97
C LEU A 310 24.71 23.46 46.71
N PHE A 311 23.69 24.24 47.06
CA PHE A 311 23.82 25.57 47.63
C PHE A 311 23.13 25.73 49.00
N SER A 312 22.71 24.63 49.63
CA SER A 312 22.33 24.54 51.06
C SER A 312 23.40 23.80 51.85
#